data_AF-A0A7Y8FX52-F1
#
_entry.id   AF-A0A7Y8FX52-F1
#
_cell.length_a   1.000
_cell.length_b   1.000
_cell.length_c   1.000
_cell.angle_alpha   90.00
_cell.angle_beta   90.00
_cell.angle_gamma   90.00
#
_symmetry.space_group_name_H-M   'P 1'
#
loop_
_entity.id
_entity.type
_entity.pdbx_description
1 polymer ?
#
loop_
_entity_poly.entity_id
_entity_poly.type
_entity_poly.pdbx_seq_one_letter_code
_entity_poly.pdbx_strand_id
1 'polypeptide(L)'
;MSSWYDIKIQGFEVFSNSSQCFSEWYFQKSDRITREGNEANIGTKRYLYVTDAATARRRLALQGCDRRLLESEYERAIIDIEKEFEFATEYYPDDVATLRNAITGMTLDDWLSKLKVIVNEELDRRALHDNYQHTDAVINYLTSAGKWNSDNRYTSFPCITPDCYTLAVLEVTPDDAEVIMDCTDCVRAGSIAAFDTYIEYLQPRTYFYEIFKTSTHEIENIVHTVEVNHTLAKLLFSGVITALETYLSDTMRKLIFNNQAVIRRYVEFEDLFQKKIKISEIYLTLEKLEKDVSALLDKTSFHNIEETSKLYKSVLIVDFPREGMLELKKAVEIRHDIVHRNGKTFKGEYRNITEQNVIALISSVVSFLEKIDDQIRNNLLFYENDNESDWSPNPRFQIIVM
;
A
#
# COMPACT_ATOMS: atom_id res chain seq x y z
N MET A 1 2.64 -2.37 -19.66
CA MET A 1 1.58 -3.39 -19.86
C MET A 1 0.40 -2.96 -19.02
N SER A 2 -0.83 -3.18 -19.48
CA SER A 2 -2.01 -2.97 -18.63
C SER A 2 -2.03 -4.05 -17.55
N SER A 3 -2.12 -3.65 -16.28
CA SER A 3 -2.37 -4.54 -15.15
C SER A 3 -3.79 -4.28 -14.63
N TRP A 4 -4.42 -5.29 -14.04
CA TRP A 4 -5.82 -5.27 -13.66
C TRP A 4 -5.99 -5.76 -12.22
N TYR A 5 -7.08 -5.34 -11.60
CA TYR A 5 -7.55 -5.85 -10.32
C TYR A 5 -9.05 -6.12 -10.42
N ASP A 6 -9.54 -7.04 -9.59
CA ASP A 6 -10.94 -7.42 -9.55
C ASP A 6 -11.45 -7.59 -8.12
N ILE A 7 -12.75 -7.45 -7.93
CA ILE A 7 -13.45 -7.74 -6.68
C ILE A 7 -14.38 -8.94 -6.93
N LYS A 8 -14.21 -9.96 -6.11
CA LYS A 8 -15.01 -11.19 -6.11
C LYS A 8 -15.71 -11.37 -4.77
N ILE A 9 -16.99 -11.72 -4.82
CA ILE A 9 -17.78 -12.14 -3.65
C ILE A 9 -18.05 -13.63 -3.83
N GLN A 10 -17.52 -14.47 -2.93
CA GLN A 10 -17.63 -15.93 -3.06
C GLN A 10 -17.20 -16.44 -4.45
N GLY A 11 -16.12 -15.87 -5.02
CA GLY A 11 -15.64 -16.22 -6.36
C GLY A 11 -16.36 -15.52 -7.52
N PHE A 12 -17.55 -14.95 -7.29
CA PHE A 12 -18.32 -14.21 -8.30
C PHE A 12 -17.78 -12.79 -8.50
N GLU A 13 -17.29 -12.48 -9.70
CA GLU A 13 -16.73 -11.16 -10.04
C GLU A 13 -17.83 -10.09 -10.17
N VAL A 14 -17.75 -9.08 -9.32
CA VAL A 14 -18.69 -7.94 -9.30
C VAL A 14 -18.10 -6.68 -9.93
N PHE A 15 -16.77 -6.58 -9.96
CA PHE A 15 -16.06 -5.43 -10.47
C PHE A 15 -14.67 -5.85 -10.97
N SER A 16 -14.22 -5.26 -12.06
CA SER A 16 -12.85 -5.35 -12.53
C SER A 16 -12.44 -4.07 -13.25
N ASN A 17 -11.19 -3.63 -13.06
CA ASN A 17 -10.68 -2.41 -13.67
C ASN A 17 -9.16 -2.44 -13.84
N SER A 18 -8.64 -1.54 -14.67
CA SER A 18 -7.21 -1.35 -14.86
C SER A 18 -6.57 -0.62 -13.67
N SER A 19 -5.27 -0.82 -13.49
CA SER A 19 -4.49 -0.16 -12.45
C SER A 19 -4.48 1.38 -12.55
N GLN A 20 -4.81 1.95 -13.71
CA GLN A 20 -4.90 3.41 -13.89
C GLN A 20 -6.07 4.02 -13.11
N CYS A 21 -7.08 3.22 -12.82
CA CYS A 21 -8.25 3.59 -12.01
C CYS A 21 -8.25 2.80 -10.70
N PHE A 22 -7.07 2.52 -10.14
CA PHE A 22 -6.96 1.81 -8.87
C PHE A 22 -7.62 2.59 -7.74
N SER A 23 -8.46 1.89 -6.98
CA SER A 23 -9.08 2.35 -5.75
C SER A 23 -9.06 1.18 -4.79
N GLU A 24 -8.87 1.46 -3.50
CA GLU A 24 -9.00 0.44 -2.46
C GLU A 24 -10.46 0.04 -2.21
N TRP A 25 -11.40 0.65 -2.94
CA TRP A 25 -12.85 0.52 -2.74
C TRP A 25 -13.16 0.77 -1.25
N TYR A 26 -14.04 -0.02 -0.64
CA TYR A 26 -14.34 0.06 0.79
C TYR A 26 -13.49 -0.92 1.64
N PHE A 27 -12.33 -1.35 1.14
CA PHE A 27 -11.36 -2.09 1.95
C PHE A 27 -10.51 -1.15 2.81
N GLN A 28 -9.98 -1.70 3.89
CA GLN A 28 -9.03 -1.02 4.77
C GLN A 28 -7.65 -1.65 4.62
N LYS A 29 -6.59 -0.90 4.95
CA LYS A 29 -5.22 -1.42 4.96
C LYS A 29 -5.02 -2.66 5.83
N SER A 30 -5.82 -2.81 6.89
CA SER A 30 -5.87 -3.99 7.76
C SER A 30 -6.39 -5.25 7.07
N ASP A 31 -7.13 -5.10 5.97
CA ASP A 31 -7.69 -6.21 5.21
C ASP A 31 -6.65 -6.82 4.24
N ARG A 32 -5.46 -6.22 4.12
CA ARG A 32 -4.38 -6.75 3.27
C ARG A 32 -3.84 -8.07 3.83
N ILE A 33 -3.83 -9.08 2.96
CA ILE A 33 -3.23 -10.38 3.23
C ILE A 33 -2.38 -10.84 2.04
N THR A 34 -1.48 -11.78 2.30
CA THR A 34 -0.86 -12.61 1.25
C THR A 34 -1.33 -14.04 1.33
N ARG A 35 -1.62 -14.64 0.17
CA ARG A 35 -1.86 -16.09 0.02
C ARG A 35 -0.81 -16.67 -0.93
N GLU A 36 -0.52 -17.96 -0.79
CA GLU A 36 0.23 -18.69 -1.81
C GLU A 36 -0.58 -18.75 -3.11
N GLY A 37 0.14 -18.77 -4.23
CA GLY A 37 -0.42 -18.85 -5.57
C GLY A 37 -1.16 -20.17 -5.78
N ASN A 38 -2.17 -20.12 -6.64
CA ASN A 38 -3.00 -21.28 -6.96
C ASN A 38 -2.17 -22.33 -7.75
N GLU A 39 -2.75 -23.50 -8.03
CA GLU A 39 -2.10 -24.63 -8.73
C GLU A 39 -1.40 -24.24 -10.06
N ALA A 40 -1.89 -23.21 -10.75
CA ALA A 40 -1.29 -22.70 -11.99
C ALA A 40 -0.02 -21.84 -11.79
N ASN A 41 0.23 -21.35 -10.57
CA ASN A 41 1.32 -20.42 -10.23
C ASN A 41 1.95 -20.76 -8.87
N ILE A 42 2.26 -22.04 -8.65
CA ILE A 42 2.90 -22.56 -7.43
C ILE A 42 4.20 -21.79 -7.17
N GLY A 43 4.37 -21.28 -5.95
CA GLY A 43 5.54 -20.49 -5.53
C GLY A 43 5.45 -18.99 -5.81
N THR A 44 4.30 -18.48 -6.28
CA THR A 44 4.05 -17.04 -6.39
C THR A 44 3.18 -16.55 -5.23
N LYS A 45 3.37 -15.31 -4.77
CA LYS A 45 2.50 -14.70 -3.76
C LYS A 45 1.35 -13.93 -4.43
N ARG A 46 0.14 -14.10 -3.89
CA ARG A 46 -1.03 -13.26 -4.19
C ARG A 46 -1.13 -12.14 -3.18
N TYR A 47 -1.51 -10.95 -3.64
CA TYR A 47 -1.65 -9.73 -2.84
C TYR A 47 -3.12 -9.31 -2.86
N LEU A 48 -3.81 -9.51 -1.74
CA LEU A 48 -5.26 -9.45 -1.66
C LEU A 48 -5.70 -8.49 -0.56
N TYR A 49 -6.82 -7.81 -0.76
CA TYR A 49 -7.64 -7.34 0.37
C TYR A 49 -8.76 -8.34 0.60
N VAL A 50 -9.01 -8.74 1.85
CA VAL A 50 -10.03 -9.73 2.19
C VAL A 50 -10.84 -9.28 3.40
N THR A 51 -12.17 -9.33 3.27
CA THR A 51 -13.13 -9.09 4.34
C THR A 51 -14.33 -10.04 4.19
N ASP A 52 -15.28 -10.00 5.13
CA ASP A 52 -16.54 -10.75 5.05
C ASP A 52 -17.68 -9.90 4.47
N ALA A 53 -18.70 -10.56 3.92
CA ALA A 53 -19.83 -9.90 3.27
C ALA A 53 -20.61 -8.98 4.21
N ALA A 54 -20.77 -9.35 5.49
CA ALA A 54 -21.43 -8.51 6.47
C ALA A 54 -20.68 -7.18 6.70
N THR A 55 -19.36 -7.24 6.81
CA THR A 55 -18.49 -6.08 6.94
C THR A 55 -18.51 -5.22 5.69
N ALA A 56 -18.43 -5.81 4.50
CA ALA A 56 -18.53 -5.09 3.23
C ALA A 56 -19.87 -4.34 3.09
N ARG A 57 -21.01 -5.00 3.39
CA ARG A 57 -22.34 -4.35 3.41
C ARG A 57 -22.41 -3.20 4.40
N ARG A 58 -21.88 -3.39 5.60
CA ARG A 58 -21.83 -2.33 6.62
C ARG A 58 -21.04 -1.12 6.12
N ARG A 59 -19.90 -1.33 5.47
CA ARG A 59 -19.06 -0.25 4.95
C ARG A 59 -19.74 0.50 3.79
N LEU A 60 -20.39 -0.20 2.87
CA LEU A 60 -21.24 0.41 1.84
C LEU A 60 -22.36 1.28 2.44
N ALA A 61 -23.07 0.75 3.44
CA ALA A 61 -24.16 1.47 4.09
C ALA A 61 -23.68 2.75 4.80
N LEU A 62 -22.49 2.73 5.42
CA LEU A 62 -21.87 3.92 6.01
C LEU A 62 -21.54 5.01 4.97
N GLN A 63 -21.41 4.64 3.70
CA GLN A 63 -21.16 5.53 2.57
C GLN A 63 -22.45 5.91 1.82
N GLY A 64 -23.62 5.51 2.35
CA GLY A 64 -24.92 5.80 1.78
C GLY A 64 -25.40 4.81 0.73
N CYS A 65 -24.65 3.73 0.46
CA CYS A 65 -25.09 2.62 -0.37
C CYS A 65 -25.76 1.55 0.52
N ASP A 66 -27.06 1.73 0.74
CA ASP A 66 -27.89 0.82 1.53
C ASP A 66 -29.04 0.24 0.69
N ARG A 67 -29.82 -0.66 1.31
CA ARG A 67 -30.96 -1.30 0.67
C ARG A 67 -31.96 -0.31 0.05
N ARG A 68 -32.16 0.84 0.71
CA ARG A 68 -33.07 1.88 0.24
C ARG A 68 -32.56 2.55 -1.04
N LEU A 69 -31.24 2.78 -1.15
CA LEU A 69 -30.66 3.27 -2.40
C LEU A 69 -30.85 2.24 -3.53
N LEU A 70 -30.60 0.95 -3.25
CA LEU A 70 -30.80 -0.12 -4.23
C LEU A 70 -32.26 -0.18 -4.72
N GLU A 71 -33.24 -0.04 -3.83
CA GLU A 71 -34.66 0.05 -4.19
C GLU A 71 -34.97 1.27 -5.08
N SER A 72 -34.39 2.42 -4.76
CA SER A 72 -34.55 3.63 -5.58
C SER A 72 -33.87 3.53 -6.96
N GLU A 73 -32.73 2.83 -7.05
CA GLU A 73 -32.11 2.52 -8.34
C GLU A 73 -32.92 1.49 -9.13
N TYR A 74 -33.50 0.49 -8.47
CA TYR A 74 -34.36 -0.50 -9.08
C TYR A 74 -35.57 0.14 -9.79
N GLU A 75 -36.30 1.01 -9.09
CA GLU A 75 -37.48 1.68 -9.65
C GLU A 75 -37.13 2.47 -10.93
N ARG A 76 -35.96 3.10 -10.96
CA ARG A 76 -35.47 3.84 -12.13
C ARG A 76 -34.98 2.91 -13.23
N ALA A 77 -34.24 1.87 -12.87
CA ALA A 77 -33.67 0.92 -13.82
C ALA A 77 -34.75 0.14 -14.57
N ILE A 78 -35.88 -0.19 -13.95
CA ILE A 78 -37.00 -0.87 -14.62
C ILE A 78 -37.61 0.00 -15.73
N ILE A 79 -37.68 1.32 -15.53
CA ILE A 79 -38.13 2.26 -16.57
C ILE A 79 -37.15 2.25 -17.76
N ASP A 80 -35.85 2.16 -17.48
CA ASP A 80 -34.83 2.11 -18.53
C ASP A 80 -34.82 0.77 -19.27
N ILE A 81 -35.05 -0.36 -18.58
CA ILE A 81 -35.24 -1.67 -19.21
C ILE A 81 -36.42 -1.64 -20.18
N GLU A 82 -37.53 -0.99 -19.83
CA GLU A 82 -38.70 -0.90 -20.72
C GLU A 82 -38.37 -0.11 -22.00
N LYS A 83 -37.59 0.98 -21.89
CA LYS A 83 -37.09 1.73 -23.07
C LYS A 83 -36.15 0.88 -23.93
N GLU A 84 -35.31 0.05 -23.31
CA GLU A 84 -34.45 -0.89 -24.04
C GLU A 84 -35.28 -1.92 -24.80
N PHE A 85 -36.39 -2.40 -24.21
CA PHE A 85 -37.30 -3.32 -24.88
C PHE A 85 -38.01 -2.67 -26.06
N GLU A 86 -38.40 -1.40 -25.98
CA GLU A 86 -38.95 -0.67 -27.13
C GLU A 86 -37.99 -0.68 -28.32
N PHE A 87 -36.70 -0.46 -28.08
CA PHE A 87 -35.67 -0.52 -29.13
C PHE A 87 -35.38 -1.96 -29.59
N ALA A 88 -35.21 -2.89 -28.65
CA ALA A 88 -34.84 -4.28 -28.95
C ALA A 88 -35.96 -5.07 -29.64
N THR A 89 -37.23 -4.63 -29.53
CA THR A 89 -38.38 -5.29 -30.20
C THR A 89 -38.20 -5.34 -31.72
N GLU A 90 -37.50 -4.38 -32.34
CA GLU A 90 -37.22 -4.38 -33.78
C GLU A 90 -36.35 -5.56 -34.21
N TYR A 91 -35.43 -5.99 -33.34
CA TYR A 91 -34.43 -7.01 -33.66
C TYR A 91 -34.74 -8.38 -33.05
N TYR A 92 -35.36 -8.41 -31.87
CA TYR A 92 -35.61 -9.63 -31.08
C TYR A 92 -37.04 -9.65 -30.47
N PRO A 93 -38.11 -9.60 -31.29
CA PRO A 93 -39.48 -9.42 -30.81
C PRO A 93 -39.96 -10.54 -29.89
N ASP A 94 -39.64 -11.81 -30.20
CA ASP A 94 -40.08 -12.96 -29.41
C ASP A 94 -39.37 -13.04 -28.05
N ASP A 95 -38.07 -12.71 -28.02
CA ASP A 95 -37.27 -12.67 -26.79
C ASP A 95 -37.77 -11.55 -25.87
N VAL A 96 -38.03 -10.36 -26.43
CA VAL A 96 -38.57 -9.22 -25.68
C VAL A 96 -39.97 -9.55 -25.14
N ALA A 97 -40.85 -10.13 -25.95
CA ALA A 97 -42.19 -10.50 -25.50
C ALA A 97 -42.15 -11.53 -24.36
N THR A 98 -41.28 -12.53 -24.47
CA THR A 98 -41.08 -13.56 -23.44
C THR A 98 -40.56 -12.94 -22.14
N LEU A 99 -39.52 -12.10 -22.23
CA LEU A 99 -38.90 -11.47 -21.08
C LEU A 99 -39.82 -10.43 -20.41
N ARG A 100 -40.50 -9.58 -21.19
CA ARG A 100 -41.48 -8.61 -20.69
C ARG A 100 -42.58 -9.30 -19.89
N ASN A 101 -43.11 -10.42 -20.40
CA ASN A 101 -44.07 -11.24 -19.64
C ASN A 101 -43.46 -11.82 -18.35
N ALA A 102 -42.22 -12.28 -18.40
CA ALA A 102 -41.54 -12.88 -17.25
C ALA A 102 -41.27 -11.87 -16.12
N ILE A 103 -40.94 -10.61 -16.46
CA ILE A 103 -40.61 -9.58 -15.45
C ILE A 103 -41.81 -8.76 -14.97
N THR A 104 -42.97 -8.89 -15.63
CA THR A 104 -44.17 -8.12 -15.27
C THR A 104 -44.59 -8.41 -13.84
N GLY A 105 -44.58 -7.37 -12.99
CA GLY A 105 -44.98 -7.48 -11.58
C GLY A 105 -43.89 -8.02 -10.64
N MET A 106 -42.67 -8.27 -11.12
CA MET A 106 -41.55 -8.64 -10.25
C MET A 106 -41.16 -7.47 -9.33
N THR A 107 -40.82 -7.83 -8.10
CA THR A 107 -40.23 -6.94 -7.09
C THR A 107 -38.71 -7.07 -7.10
N LEU A 108 -38.00 -6.14 -6.44
CA LEU A 108 -36.55 -6.27 -6.26
C LEU A 108 -36.16 -7.62 -5.62
N ASP A 109 -36.94 -8.14 -4.67
CA ASP A 109 -36.68 -9.43 -4.03
C ASP A 109 -36.82 -10.61 -4.99
N ASP A 110 -37.72 -10.52 -5.96
CA ASP A 110 -37.83 -11.53 -7.02
C ASP A 110 -36.58 -11.53 -7.91
N TRP A 111 -36.08 -10.35 -8.27
CA TRP A 111 -34.82 -10.19 -9.03
C TRP A 111 -33.61 -10.68 -8.25
N LEU A 112 -33.52 -10.36 -6.95
CA LEU A 112 -32.47 -10.87 -6.07
C LEU A 112 -32.52 -12.39 -5.94
N SER A 113 -33.72 -12.98 -5.89
CA SER A 113 -33.87 -14.43 -5.89
C SER A 113 -33.31 -15.07 -7.16
N LYS A 114 -33.43 -14.42 -8.33
CA LYS A 114 -32.78 -14.86 -9.57
C LYS A 114 -31.27 -14.65 -9.55
N LEU A 115 -30.80 -13.51 -9.05
CA LEU A 115 -29.37 -13.22 -8.89
C LEU A 115 -28.70 -14.24 -7.96
N LYS A 116 -29.38 -14.65 -6.89
CA LYS A 116 -28.89 -15.68 -5.95
C LYS A 116 -28.59 -17.00 -6.63
N VAL A 117 -29.43 -17.42 -7.59
CA VAL A 117 -29.18 -18.64 -8.39
C VAL A 117 -27.88 -18.48 -9.19
N ILE A 118 -27.70 -17.33 -9.86
CA ILE A 118 -26.52 -17.03 -10.67
C ILE A 118 -25.24 -17.04 -9.83
N VAL A 119 -25.27 -16.38 -8.66
CA VAL A 119 -24.13 -16.30 -7.74
C VAL A 119 -23.76 -17.69 -7.20
N ASN A 120 -24.75 -18.51 -6.81
CA ASN A 120 -24.51 -19.84 -6.24
C ASN A 120 -24.04 -20.89 -7.26
N GLU A 121 -24.52 -20.79 -8.50
CA GLU A 121 -24.18 -21.74 -9.57
C GLU A 121 -22.84 -21.41 -10.25
N GLU A 122 -22.15 -20.34 -9.82
CA GLU A 122 -20.93 -19.81 -10.47
C GLU A 122 -21.05 -19.78 -11.99
N LEU A 123 -22.21 -19.36 -12.52
CA LEU A 123 -22.45 -19.39 -13.96
C LEU A 123 -21.44 -18.48 -14.66
N ASP A 124 -20.42 -19.13 -15.21
CA ASP A 124 -19.20 -18.51 -15.68
C ASP A 124 -19.52 -17.55 -16.82
N ARG A 125 -19.41 -16.24 -16.54
CA ARG A 125 -19.53 -15.17 -17.55
C ARG A 125 -18.49 -15.30 -18.68
N ARG A 126 -17.51 -16.20 -18.56
CA ARG A 126 -16.48 -16.46 -19.59
C ARG A 126 -16.84 -17.56 -20.56
N ALA A 127 -17.94 -18.30 -20.36
CA ALA A 127 -18.46 -19.17 -21.41
C ALA A 127 -18.90 -18.28 -22.58
N LEU A 128 -18.28 -18.46 -23.76
CA LEU A 128 -18.72 -17.82 -24.99
C LEU A 128 -20.24 -17.95 -25.11
N HIS A 129 -20.87 -16.78 -25.23
CA HIS A 129 -22.21 -16.47 -24.79
C HIS A 129 -23.35 -17.21 -25.54
N ASP A 130 -23.01 -18.06 -26.50
CA ASP A 130 -23.97 -18.65 -27.43
C ASP A 130 -24.61 -19.96 -26.93
N ASN A 131 -24.11 -20.58 -25.84
CA ASN A 131 -24.54 -21.92 -25.43
C ASN A 131 -25.17 -22.05 -24.02
N TYR A 132 -25.29 -20.96 -23.25
CA TYR A 132 -25.96 -21.04 -21.94
C TYR A 132 -27.46 -20.72 -22.08
N GLN A 133 -28.31 -21.72 -21.89
CA GLN A 133 -29.76 -21.57 -21.83
C GLN A 133 -30.28 -22.11 -20.50
N HIS A 134 -30.61 -21.20 -19.59
CA HIS A 134 -31.40 -21.50 -18.41
C HIS A 134 -32.89 -21.57 -18.77
N THR A 135 -33.67 -22.34 -18.02
CA THR A 135 -35.12 -22.46 -18.25
C THR A 135 -35.89 -21.17 -17.91
N ASP A 136 -35.30 -20.35 -17.05
CA ASP A 136 -35.82 -19.06 -16.62
C ASP A 136 -35.32 -17.94 -17.53
N ALA A 137 -36.25 -17.23 -18.18
CA ALA A 137 -35.97 -16.13 -19.08
C ALA A 137 -35.25 -14.95 -18.41
N VAL A 138 -35.47 -14.71 -17.11
CA VAL A 138 -34.84 -13.62 -16.36
C VAL A 138 -33.38 -13.94 -16.07
N ILE A 139 -33.06 -15.21 -15.74
CA ILE A 139 -31.67 -15.64 -15.56
C ILE A 139 -30.90 -15.55 -16.88
N ASN A 140 -31.53 -15.95 -18.00
CA ASN A 140 -30.94 -15.75 -19.32
C ASN A 140 -30.65 -14.27 -19.56
N TYR A 141 -31.59 -13.38 -19.25
CA TYR A 141 -31.38 -11.94 -19.39
C TYR A 141 -30.23 -11.40 -18.54
N LEU A 142 -30.15 -11.78 -17.25
CA LEU A 142 -29.11 -11.34 -16.32
C LEU A 142 -27.70 -11.83 -16.69
N THR A 143 -27.62 -12.96 -17.39
CA THR A 143 -26.38 -13.53 -17.91
C THR A 143 -26.09 -13.09 -19.35
N SER A 144 -27.02 -12.36 -19.98
CA SER A 144 -26.98 -11.98 -21.40
C SER A 144 -26.03 -10.82 -21.74
N ALA A 145 -24.73 -10.98 -21.46
CA ALA A 145 -23.74 -9.93 -21.65
C ALA A 145 -23.65 -9.47 -23.12
N GLY A 146 -23.87 -8.18 -23.38
CA GLY A 146 -23.73 -7.59 -24.72
C GLY A 146 -24.97 -7.64 -25.60
N LYS A 147 -25.95 -8.53 -25.31
CA LYS A 147 -27.22 -8.61 -26.05
C LYS A 147 -28.18 -7.47 -25.66
N TRP A 148 -28.15 -7.07 -24.39
CA TRP A 148 -29.01 -6.05 -23.80
C TRP A 148 -28.16 -4.92 -23.24
N ASN A 149 -27.52 -4.15 -24.12
CA ASN A 149 -26.66 -3.03 -23.71
C ASN A 149 -27.45 -1.73 -23.63
N SER A 150 -27.20 -0.96 -22.58
CA SER A 150 -27.75 0.37 -22.35
C SER A 150 -26.65 1.27 -21.80
N ASP A 151 -26.55 2.49 -22.33
CA ASP A 151 -25.57 3.47 -21.87
C ASP A 151 -25.86 3.96 -20.44
N ASN A 152 -27.06 3.68 -19.91
CA ASN A 152 -27.54 4.23 -18.63
C ASN A 152 -27.40 3.28 -17.44
N ARG A 153 -27.00 2.01 -17.65
CA ARG A 153 -26.92 1.01 -16.57
C ARG A 153 -25.59 0.28 -16.59
N TYR A 154 -25.06 -0.01 -15.40
CA TYR A 154 -23.81 -0.74 -15.26
C TYR A 154 -23.90 -2.21 -15.71
N THR A 155 -25.06 -2.84 -15.50
CA THR A 155 -25.27 -4.27 -15.77
C THR A 155 -26.74 -4.55 -16.12
N SER A 156 -27.04 -5.77 -16.55
CA SER A 156 -28.40 -6.22 -16.85
C SER A 156 -29.27 -6.31 -15.61
N PHE A 157 -28.69 -6.53 -14.41
CA PHE A 157 -29.46 -6.42 -13.16
C PHE A 157 -30.07 -5.01 -13.04
N PRO A 158 -31.32 -4.86 -12.57
CA PRO A 158 -32.00 -3.57 -12.50
C PRO A 158 -31.45 -2.69 -11.38
N CYS A 159 -30.23 -2.18 -11.59
CA CYS A 159 -29.59 -1.13 -10.82
C CYS A 159 -28.79 -0.24 -11.78
N ILE A 160 -28.35 0.92 -11.29
CA ILE A 160 -27.67 1.93 -12.10
C ILE A 160 -26.17 1.91 -11.82
N THR A 161 -25.78 1.90 -10.54
CA THR A 161 -24.38 2.07 -10.13
C THR A 161 -23.68 0.73 -9.85
N PRO A 162 -22.34 0.67 -10.01
CA PRO A 162 -21.56 -0.52 -9.64
C PRO A 162 -21.67 -0.88 -8.16
N ASP A 163 -21.79 0.11 -7.27
CA ASP A 163 -21.92 -0.11 -5.83
C ASP A 163 -23.26 -0.76 -5.48
N CYS A 164 -24.36 -0.31 -6.08
CA CYS A 164 -25.67 -0.94 -5.90
C CYS A 164 -25.71 -2.36 -6.49
N TYR A 165 -25.04 -2.60 -7.61
CA TYR A 165 -24.89 -3.96 -8.13
C TYR A 165 -24.13 -4.86 -7.15
N THR A 166 -23.03 -4.36 -6.60
CA THR A 166 -22.22 -5.07 -5.61
C THR A 166 -23.03 -5.34 -4.33
N LEU A 167 -23.82 -4.37 -3.87
CA LEU A 167 -24.75 -4.54 -2.76
C LEU A 167 -25.81 -5.61 -3.04
N ALA A 168 -26.38 -5.65 -4.25
CA ALA A 168 -27.34 -6.67 -4.64
C ALA A 168 -26.75 -8.09 -4.55
N VAL A 169 -25.49 -8.26 -4.98
CA VAL A 169 -24.76 -9.54 -4.81
C VAL A 169 -24.52 -9.85 -3.34
N LEU A 170 -24.15 -8.85 -2.53
CA LEU A 170 -23.98 -9.04 -1.09
C LEU A 170 -25.29 -9.41 -0.37
N GLU A 171 -26.44 -8.86 -0.75
CA GLU A 171 -27.77 -9.17 -0.17
C GLU A 171 -28.16 -10.64 -0.35
N VAL A 172 -27.68 -11.29 -1.41
CA VAL A 172 -27.97 -12.70 -1.71
C VAL A 172 -26.91 -13.67 -1.19
N THR A 173 -25.83 -13.14 -0.62
CA THR A 173 -24.65 -13.89 -0.16
C THR A 173 -24.65 -14.03 1.38
N PRO A 174 -24.24 -15.19 1.93
CA PRO A 174 -24.06 -15.36 3.38
C PRO A 174 -23.12 -14.32 4.00
N ASP A 175 -23.40 -13.93 5.23
CA ASP A 175 -22.66 -12.92 6.00
C ASP A 175 -21.16 -13.21 6.12
N ASP A 176 -20.80 -14.48 6.23
CA ASP A 176 -19.43 -14.99 6.41
C ASP A 176 -18.68 -15.24 5.09
N ALA A 177 -19.32 -15.01 3.95
CA ALA A 177 -18.68 -15.21 2.66
C ALA A 177 -17.53 -14.22 2.44
N GLU A 178 -16.43 -14.71 1.86
CA GLU A 178 -15.27 -13.88 1.55
C GLU A 178 -15.56 -12.90 0.41
N VAL A 179 -15.22 -11.64 0.64
CA VAL A 179 -15.12 -10.58 -0.35
C VAL A 179 -13.63 -10.31 -0.56
N ILE A 180 -13.15 -10.55 -1.77
CA ILE A 180 -11.73 -10.50 -2.12
C ILE A 180 -11.52 -9.46 -3.21
N MET A 181 -10.62 -8.51 -2.97
CA MET A 181 -10.03 -7.72 -4.05
C MET A 181 -8.64 -8.26 -4.37
N ASP A 182 -8.45 -8.78 -5.58
CA ASP A 182 -7.17 -9.31 -6.03
C ASP A 182 -6.35 -8.22 -6.76
N CYS A 183 -5.27 -7.78 -6.13
CA CYS A 183 -4.36 -6.76 -6.67
C CYS A 183 -3.05 -7.36 -7.18
N THR A 184 -2.94 -8.69 -7.28
CA THR A 184 -1.68 -9.39 -7.54
C THR A 184 -0.98 -8.90 -8.80
N ASP A 185 -1.72 -8.74 -9.90
CA ASP A 185 -1.17 -8.28 -11.17
C ASP A 185 -0.69 -6.83 -11.09
N CYS A 186 -1.45 -5.95 -10.43
CA CYS A 186 -1.07 -4.55 -10.21
C CYS A 186 0.21 -4.42 -9.39
N VAL A 187 0.33 -5.19 -8.30
CA VAL A 187 1.51 -5.18 -7.41
C VAL A 187 2.73 -5.73 -8.15
N ARG A 188 2.61 -6.87 -8.84
CA ARG A 188 3.74 -7.49 -9.57
C ARG A 188 4.21 -6.63 -10.73
N ALA A 189 3.31 -5.89 -11.37
CA ALA A 189 3.66 -4.93 -12.41
C ALA A 189 4.24 -3.61 -11.86
N GLY A 190 4.35 -3.44 -10.54
CA GLY A 190 4.77 -2.18 -9.91
C GLY A 190 3.84 -1.01 -10.25
N SER A 191 2.58 -1.29 -10.57
CA SER A 191 1.61 -0.30 -11.02
C SER A 191 0.91 0.42 -9.87
N ILE A 192 0.96 -0.14 -8.66
CA ILE A 192 0.41 0.43 -7.44
C ILE A 192 1.42 0.26 -6.30
N ALA A 193 1.43 1.19 -5.35
CA ALA A 193 2.26 1.12 -4.14
C ALA A 193 1.50 0.63 -2.90
N ALA A 194 0.23 0.24 -3.05
CA ALA A 194 -0.69 -0.07 -1.95
C ALA A 194 -0.23 -1.25 -1.07
N PHE A 195 0.70 -2.07 -1.57
CA PHE A 195 1.30 -3.18 -0.83
C PHE A 195 2.79 -2.96 -0.51
N ASP A 196 3.42 -1.87 -0.91
CA ASP A 196 4.89 -1.72 -0.82
C ASP A 196 5.39 -1.84 0.63
N THR A 197 4.80 -1.07 1.54
CA THR A 197 5.14 -1.14 2.97
C THR A 197 4.75 -2.48 3.58
N TYR A 198 3.62 -3.06 3.16
CA TYR A 198 3.19 -4.37 3.63
C TYR A 198 4.16 -5.47 3.19
N ILE A 199 4.63 -5.44 1.94
CA ILE A 199 5.63 -6.34 1.37
C ILE A 199 6.94 -6.21 2.13
N GLU A 200 7.37 -4.98 2.42
CA GLU A 200 8.58 -4.70 3.19
C GLU A 200 8.45 -5.20 4.64
N TYR A 201 7.29 -5.00 5.28
CA TYR A 201 6.99 -5.52 6.61
C TYR A 201 7.11 -7.05 6.69
N LEU A 202 6.67 -7.74 5.62
CA LEU A 202 6.75 -9.19 5.50
C LEU A 202 8.17 -9.73 5.25
N GLN A 203 9.12 -8.89 4.83
CA GLN A 203 10.51 -9.31 4.68
C GLN A 203 11.18 -9.47 6.05
N PRO A 204 12.22 -10.31 6.19
CA PRO A 204 12.99 -10.38 7.42
C PRO A 204 13.66 -9.06 7.81
N ARG A 205 13.99 -8.23 6.80
CA ARG A 205 14.71 -6.97 6.92
C ARG A 205 14.13 -5.91 5.99
N THR A 206 14.29 -4.64 6.34
CA THR A 206 13.82 -3.53 5.49
C THR A 206 14.69 -3.37 4.24
N TYR A 207 14.16 -2.65 3.24
CA TYR A 207 14.84 -2.43 1.97
C TYR A 207 16.23 -1.78 2.15
N PHE A 208 16.33 -0.74 2.97
CA PHE A 208 17.60 -0.06 3.19
C PHE A 208 18.59 -0.90 3.99
N TYR A 209 18.10 -1.80 4.86
CA TYR A 209 18.99 -2.73 5.55
C TYR A 209 19.63 -3.71 4.58
N GLU A 210 18.90 -4.21 3.58
CA GLU A 210 19.46 -5.08 2.54
C GLU A 210 20.51 -4.36 1.67
N ILE A 211 20.30 -3.07 1.36
CA ILE A 211 21.33 -2.25 0.69
C ILE A 211 22.58 -2.14 1.57
N PHE A 212 22.41 -1.83 2.86
CA PHE A 212 23.50 -1.78 3.83
C PHE A 212 24.24 -3.12 3.93
N LYS A 213 23.50 -4.24 3.96
CA LYS A 213 24.05 -5.58 4.07
C LYS A 213 24.85 -5.96 2.83
N THR A 214 24.36 -5.59 1.65
CA THR A 214 25.07 -5.76 0.39
C THR A 214 26.38 -4.98 0.40
N SER A 215 26.34 -3.69 0.76
CA SER A 215 27.54 -2.83 0.82
C SER A 215 28.59 -3.36 1.80
N THR A 216 28.18 -3.82 2.98
CA THR A 216 29.12 -4.40 3.96
C THR A 216 29.69 -5.74 3.52
N HIS A 217 28.90 -6.56 2.83
CA HIS A 217 29.37 -7.82 2.23
C HIS A 217 30.38 -7.58 1.11
N GLU A 218 30.20 -6.57 0.27
CA GLU A 218 31.18 -6.18 -0.74
C GLU A 218 32.52 -5.77 -0.12
N ILE A 219 32.49 -5.00 0.98
CA ILE A 219 33.69 -4.61 1.74
C ILE A 219 34.37 -5.85 2.34
N GLU A 220 33.60 -6.76 2.94
CA GLU A 220 34.09 -8.02 3.51
C GLU A 220 34.73 -8.92 2.42
N ASN A 221 34.12 -8.99 1.24
CA ASN A 221 34.68 -9.71 0.10
C ASN A 221 36.03 -9.13 -0.36
N ILE A 222 36.19 -7.80 -0.38
CA ILE A 222 37.49 -7.17 -0.69
C ILE A 222 38.54 -7.59 0.35
N VAL A 223 38.16 -7.58 1.63
CA VAL A 223 39.04 -8.02 2.73
C VAL A 223 39.54 -9.45 2.51
N HIS A 224 38.68 -10.36 2.07
CA HIS A 224 39.04 -11.76 1.88
C HIS A 224 39.77 -12.07 0.57
N THR A 225 39.68 -11.19 -0.43
CA THR A 225 40.20 -11.47 -1.79
C THR A 225 41.53 -10.79 -2.08
N VAL A 226 41.89 -9.75 -1.34
CA VAL A 226 43.09 -8.94 -1.57
C VAL A 226 43.89 -8.79 -0.29
N GLU A 227 45.22 -8.78 -0.38
CA GLU A 227 46.07 -8.45 0.77
C GLU A 227 45.78 -7.01 1.24
N VAL A 228 45.20 -6.89 2.44
CA VAL A 228 44.78 -5.61 3.00
C VAL A 228 45.95 -4.89 3.67
N ASN A 229 46.58 -3.97 2.93
CA ASN A 229 47.54 -3.04 3.51
C ASN A 229 46.84 -1.93 4.34
N HIS A 230 47.64 -1.17 5.09
CA HIS A 230 47.14 -0.12 5.99
C HIS A 230 46.29 0.95 5.29
N THR A 231 46.67 1.35 4.07
CA THR A 231 45.91 2.34 3.30
C THR A 231 44.54 1.80 2.88
N LEU A 232 44.50 0.56 2.38
CA LEU A 232 43.24 -0.08 2.03
C LEU A 232 42.36 -0.29 3.28
N ALA A 233 42.93 -0.74 4.40
CA ALA A 233 42.21 -0.88 5.66
C ALA A 233 41.52 0.41 6.10
N LYS A 234 42.20 1.57 5.99
CA LYS A 234 41.61 2.89 6.29
C LYS A 234 40.42 3.22 5.38
N LEU A 235 40.54 2.95 4.08
CA LEU A 235 39.47 3.20 3.11
C LEU A 235 38.26 2.31 3.38
N LEU A 236 38.48 1.01 3.59
CA LEU A 236 37.43 0.05 3.90
C LEU A 236 36.74 0.38 5.24
N PHE A 237 37.51 0.70 6.28
CA PHE A 237 36.98 1.15 7.58
C PHE A 237 36.06 2.37 7.43
N SER A 238 36.48 3.36 6.63
CA SER A 238 35.65 4.54 6.35
C SER A 238 34.40 4.17 5.56
N GLY A 239 34.50 3.24 4.60
CA GLY A 239 33.38 2.70 3.84
C GLY A 239 32.30 2.05 4.70
N VAL A 240 32.69 1.30 5.74
CA VAL A 240 31.72 0.69 6.68
C VAL A 240 30.94 1.76 7.44
N ILE A 241 31.59 2.83 7.89
CA ILE A 241 30.91 3.97 8.54
C ILE A 241 30.01 4.71 7.56
N THR A 242 30.42 4.85 6.29
CA THR A 242 29.55 5.43 5.24
C THR A 242 28.29 4.58 5.04
N ALA A 243 28.41 3.25 4.97
CA ALA A 243 27.25 2.36 4.82
C ALA A 243 26.28 2.48 6.01
N LEU A 244 26.80 2.58 7.24
CA LEU A 244 26.01 2.89 8.44
C LEU A 244 25.26 4.22 8.31
N GLU A 245 25.99 5.28 7.92
CA GLU A 245 25.45 6.63 7.78
C GLU A 245 24.35 6.70 6.72
N THR A 246 24.56 6.04 5.58
CA THR A 246 23.58 5.94 4.49
C THR A 246 22.30 5.25 4.96
N TYR A 247 22.40 4.10 5.63
CA TYR A 247 21.21 3.42 6.19
C TYR A 247 20.43 4.34 7.12
N LEU A 248 21.12 5.01 8.06
CA LEU A 248 20.47 5.86 9.05
C LEU A 248 19.82 7.10 8.41
N SER A 249 20.46 7.69 7.40
CA SER A 249 19.94 8.86 6.68
C SER A 249 18.73 8.49 5.81
N ASP A 250 18.85 7.44 4.99
CA ASP A 250 17.82 7.05 4.02
C ASP A 250 16.56 6.54 4.72
N THR A 251 16.73 5.77 5.81
CA THR A 251 15.60 5.30 6.63
C THR A 251 14.84 6.47 7.25
N MET A 252 15.55 7.44 7.84
CA MET A 252 14.92 8.66 8.39
C MET A 252 14.17 9.44 7.31
N ARG A 253 14.81 9.65 6.16
CA ARG A 253 14.24 10.37 5.02
C ARG A 253 12.96 9.72 4.51
N LYS A 254 12.99 8.42 4.20
CA LYS A 254 11.83 7.67 3.69
C LYS A 254 10.66 7.74 4.67
N LEU A 255 10.91 7.54 5.96
CA LEU A 255 9.84 7.55 6.96
C LEU A 255 9.27 8.95 7.18
N ILE A 256 10.09 10.01 7.15
CA ILE A 256 9.60 11.40 7.21
C ILE A 256 8.68 11.71 6.04
N PHE A 257 9.08 11.42 4.80
CA PHE A 257 8.33 11.85 3.63
C PHE A 257 7.14 10.95 3.28
N ASN A 258 7.05 9.76 3.86
CA ASN A 258 5.93 8.84 3.64
C ASN A 258 4.92 8.80 4.80
N ASN A 259 5.16 9.55 5.88
CA ASN A 259 4.28 9.56 7.05
C ASN A 259 4.13 10.97 7.67
N GLN A 260 2.88 11.45 7.70
CA GLN A 260 2.53 12.78 8.22
C GLN A 260 2.83 12.97 9.73
N ALA A 261 2.61 11.94 10.54
CA ALA A 261 2.96 11.98 11.96
C ALA A 261 4.48 12.02 12.20
N VAL A 262 5.27 11.38 11.34
CA VAL A 262 6.74 11.37 11.43
C VAL A 262 7.30 12.73 11.04
N ILE A 263 6.89 13.32 9.91
CA ILE A 263 7.32 14.69 9.55
C ILE A 263 6.89 15.70 10.60
N ARG A 264 5.69 15.56 11.19
CA ARG A 264 5.26 16.41 12.30
C ARG A 264 6.20 16.30 13.49
N ARG A 265 6.53 15.09 13.95
CA ARG A 265 7.48 14.90 15.07
C ARG A 265 8.86 15.46 14.75
N TYR A 266 9.32 15.37 13.50
CA TYR A 266 10.58 15.97 13.06
C TYR A 266 10.53 17.51 13.17
N VAL A 267 9.47 18.13 12.67
CA VAL A 267 9.27 19.59 12.72
C VAL A 267 9.15 20.09 14.16
N GLU A 268 8.50 19.33 15.04
CA GLU A 268 8.40 19.66 16.48
C GLU A 268 9.74 19.47 17.21
N PHE A 269 10.53 18.48 16.80
CA PHE A 269 11.85 18.18 17.37
C PHE A 269 12.91 19.24 17.01
N GLU A 270 12.92 19.71 15.77
CA GLU A 270 13.99 20.54 15.23
C GLU A 270 13.79 22.02 15.56
N ASP A 271 14.71 22.57 16.36
CA ASP A 271 14.63 23.95 16.90
C ASP A 271 14.48 25.03 15.81
N LEU A 272 15.01 24.80 14.61
CA LEU A 272 14.90 25.74 13.48
C LEU A 272 13.45 25.99 13.02
N PHE A 273 12.52 25.09 13.35
CA PHE A 273 11.11 25.28 13.09
C PHE A 273 10.34 25.92 14.25
N GLN A 274 10.95 26.09 15.42
CA GLN A 274 10.34 26.75 16.59
C GLN A 274 10.33 28.28 16.45
N LYS A 275 9.67 28.78 15.39
CA LYS A 275 9.59 30.20 15.04
C LYS A 275 8.15 30.70 15.03
N LYS A 276 7.96 31.98 15.39
CA LYS A 276 6.65 32.64 15.28
C LYS A 276 6.36 32.96 13.82
N ILE A 277 5.20 32.52 13.33
CA ILE A 277 4.69 32.84 11.99
C ILE A 277 3.38 33.63 12.11
N LYS A 278 3.10 34.50 11.14
CA LYS A 278 1.78 35.15 11.05
C LYS A 278 0.77 34.14 10.48
N ILE A 279 -0.48 34.19 10.93
CA ILE A 279 -1.55 33.33 10.39
C ILE A 279 -1.70 33.53 8.87
N SER A 280 -1.51 34.74 8.37
CA SER A 280 -1.55 35.05 6.94
C SER A 280 -0.47 34.34 6.11
N GLU A 281 0.58 33.81 6.73
CA GLU A 281 1.71 33.13 6.07
C GLU A 281 1.63 31.60 6.17
N ILE A 282 0.56 31.05 6.75
CA ILE A 282 0.45 29.62 7.08
C ILE A 282 0.51 28.72 5.85
N TYR A 283 -0.23 29.06 4.79
CA TYR A 283 -0.25 28.31 3.52
C TYR A 283 1.13 28.32 2.85
N LEU A 284 1.77 29.49 2.77
CA LEU A 284 3.13 29.62 2.22
C LEU A 284 4.18 28.83 3.01
N THR A 285 3.96 28.66 4.32
CA THR A 285 4.86 27.89 5.17
C THR A 285 4.67 26.39 4.94
N LEU A 286 3.43 25.92 4.86
CA LEU A 286 3.15 24.51 4.55
C LEU A 286 3.67 24.11 3.16
N GLU A 287 3.48 24.94 2.14
CA GLU A 287 3.99 24.69 0.78
C GLU A 287 5.52 24.50 0.73
N LYS A 288 6.26 25.13 1.65
CA LYS A 288 7.73 25.06 1.70
C LYS A 288 8.26 24.04 2.71
N LEU A 289 7.41 23.51 3.58
CA LEU A 289 7.81 22.74 4.75
C LEU A 289 8.64 21.51 4.36
N GLU A 290 8.16 20.70 3.42
CA GLU A 290 8.87 19.50 2.98
C GLU A 290 10.24 19.83 2.38
N LYS A 291 10.34 20.93 1.61
CA LYS A 291 11.61 21.39 1.05
C LYS A 291 12.58 21.83 2.13
N ASP A 292 12.10 22.58 3.12
CA ASP A 292 12.91 23.04 4.25
C ASP A 292 13.38 21.85 5.11
N VAL A 293 12.50 20.88 5.38
CA VAL A 293 12.84 19.62 6.07
C VAL A 293 13.91 18.85 5.29
N SER A 294 13.75 18.68 3.98
CA SER A 294 14.72 18.00 3.12
C SER A 294 16.10 18.67 3.19
N ALA A 295 16.14 20.01 3.10
CA ALA A 295 17.38 20.77 3.15
C ALA A 295 18.09 20.72 4.53
N LEU A 296 17.35 20.44 5.60
CA LEU A 296 17.94 20.20 6.93
C LEU A 296 18.49 18.78 7.03
N LEU A 297 17.73 17.78 6.59
CA LEU A 297 18.20 16.39 6.54
C LEU A 297 19.49 16.25 5.74
N ASP A 298 19.64 16.99 4.63
CA ASP A 298 20.88 17.01 3.81
C ASP A 298 22.11 17.51 4.59
N LYS A 299 21.91 18.32 5.63
CA LYS A 299 22.99 18.89 6.47
C LYS A 299 23.24 18.07 7.73
N THR A 300 22.33 17.16 8.08
CA THR A 300 22.44 16.32 9.27
C THR A 300 23.54 15.28 9.10
N SER A 301 24.48 15.26 10.04
CA SER A 301 25.55 14.26 10.08
C SER A 301 25.08 13.00 10.81
N PHE A 302 24.57 12.02 10.06
CA PHE A 302 24.01 10.78 10.62
C PHE A 302 25.05 9.83 11.22
N HIS A 303 26.34 10.07 10.99
CA HIS A 303 27.41 9.39 11.72
C HIS A 303 27.61 9.91 13.16
N ASN A 304 26.98 11.03 13.56
CA ASN A 304 27.00 11.48 14.96
C ASN A 304 26.02 10.64 15.80
N ILE A 305 26.49 9.48 16.27
CA ILE A 305 25.69 8.45 16.94
C ILE A 305 24.86 8.97 18.12
N GLU A 306 25.36 9.95 18.88
CA GLU A 306 24.61 10.53 20.01
C GLU A 306 23.39 11.34 19.54
N GLU A 307 23.61 12.28 18.62
CA GLU A 307 22.53 13.13 18.10
C GLU A 307 21.56 12.32 17.24
N THR A 308 22.07 11.41 16.42
CA THR A 308 21.24 10.51 15.61
C THR A 308 20.40 9.60 16.51
N SER A 309 20.91 9.13 17.65
CA SER A 309 20.11 8.37 18.61
C SER A 309 18.94 9.18 19.19
N LYS A 310 19.17 10.45 19.54
CA LYS A 310 18.10 11.34 20.05
C LYS A 310 17.04 11.60 18.99
N LEU A 311 17.49 11.83 17.75
CA LEU A 311 16.62 12.03 16.60
C LEU A 311 15.75 10.79 16.33
N TYR A 312 16.36 9.61 16.23
CA TYR A 312 15.64 8.33 16.03
C TYR A 312 14.63 8.07 17.14
N LYS A 313 15.00 8.31 18.40
CA LYS A 313 14.11 8.14 19.54
C LYS A 313 12.91 9.08 19.49
N SER A 314 13.13 10.36 19.16
CA SER A 314 12.08 11.39 19.21
C SER A 314 11.17 11.36 17.99
N VAL A 315 11.72 11.06 16.81
CA VAL A 315 11.01 11.14 15.52
C VAL A 315 10.48 9.79 15.07
N LEU A 316 11.28 8.72 15.22
CA LEU A 316 10.91 7.37 14.78
C LEU A 316 10.51 6.45 15.93
N ILE A 317 10.60 6.88 17.19
CA ILE A 317 10.28 6.04 18.35
C ILE A 317 11.12 4.74 18.33
N VAL A 318 12.40 4.88 17.95
CA VAL A 318 13.36 3.78 17.89
C VAL A 318 14.53 4.07 18.83
N ASP A 319 14.85 3.11 19.69
CA ASP A 319 15.95 3.19 20.64
C ASP A 319 17.21 2.54 20.06
N PHE A 320 18.33 3.25 20.14
CA PHE A 320 19.64 2.70 19.76
C PHE A 320 20.14 1.71 20.84
N PRO A 321 20.72 0.55 20.44
CA PRO A 321 21.29 -0.40 21.40
C PRO A 321 22.45 0.19 22.22
N ARG A 322 22.24 0.38 23.53
CA ARG A 322 23.22 1.04 24.42
C ARG A 322 24.61 0.39 24.42
N GLU A 323 24.66 -0.94 24.36
CA GLU A 323 25.90 -1.72 24.40
C GLU A 323 26.84 -1.45 23.20
N GLY A 324 26.29 -1.11 22.02
CA GLY A 324 27.09 -0.83 20.81
C GLY A 324 27.45 0.65 20.62
N MET A 325 26.76 1.58 21.29
CA MET A 325 26.94 3.02 21.03
C MET A 325 28.36 3.52 21.35
N LEU A 326 28.97 3.05 22.43
CA LEU A 326 30.31 3.50 22.82
C LEU A 326 31.37 3.07 21.79
N GLU A 327 31.25 1.86 21.27
CA GLU A 327 32.16 1.33 20.25
C GLU A 327 32.01 2.08 18.93
N LEU A 328 30.78 2.35 18.51
CA LEU A 328 30.51 3.11 17.28
C LEU A 328 30.98 4.55 17.37
N LYS A 329 30.83 5.22 18.52
CA LYS A 329 31.38 6.57 18.73
C LYS A 329 32.90 6.58 18.54
N LYS A 330 33.62 5.61 19.11
CA LYS A 330 35.06 5.47 18.90
C LYS A 330 35.41 5.20 17.44
N ALA A 331 34.63 4.37 16.75
CA ALA A 331 34.83 4.10 15.33
C ALA A 331 34.63 5.35 14.47
N VAL A 332 33.63 6.19 14.81
CA VAL A 332 33.40 7.47 14.13
C VAL A 332 34.56 8.45 14.35
N GLU A 333 35.12 8.53 15.55
CA GLU A 333 36.34 9.33 15.81
C GLU A 333 37.52 8.85 14.96
N ILE A 334 37.71 7.53 14.83
CA ILE A 334 38.73 6.94 13.96
C ILE A 334 38.46 7.32 12.50
N ARG A 335 37.20 7.26 12.04
CA ARG A 335 36.83 7.70 10.69
C ARG A 335 37.12 9.19 10.47
N HIS A 336 36.88 10.05 11.46
CA HIS A 336 37.27 11.47 11.35
C HIS A 336 38.77 11.65 11.20
N ASP A 337 39.57 10.91 11.97
CA ASP A 337 41.03 10.89 11.83
C ASP A 337 41.44 10.40 10.43
N ILE A 338 40.81 9.34 9.91
CA ILE A 338 41.09 8.82 8.55
C ILE A 338 40.78 9.87 7.47
N VAL A 339 39.56 10.41 7.47
CA VAL A 339 39.05 11.26 6.38
C VAL A 339 39.65 12.68 6.43
N HIS A 340 39.76 13.28 7.62
CA HIS A 340 40.18 14.68 7.76
C HIS A 340 41.65 14.85 8.14
N ARG A 341 42.31 13.81 8.63
CA ARG A 341 43.71 13.87 9.10
C ARG A 341 44.59 12.77 8.49
N ASN A 342 44.14 12.11 7.42
CA ASN A 342 44.83 11.02 6.73
C ASN A 342 45.28 9.87 7.67
N GLY A 343 44.45 9.58 8.67
CA GLY A 343 44.67 8.54 9.67
C GLY A 343 45.57 8.97 10.83
N LYS A 344 45.81 10.27 11.01
CA LYS A 344 46.51 10.80 12.19
C LYS A 344 45.53 11.28 13.25
N THR A 345 45.86 11.05 14.51
CA THR A 345 45.14 11.66 15.64
C THR A 345 45.34 13.18 15.66
N PHE A 346 44.59 13.88 16.51
CA PHE A 346 44.83 15.31 16.77
C PHE A 346 46.26 15.61 17.24
N LYS A 347 46.94 14.64 17.86
CA LYS A 347 48.34 14.75 18.30
C LYS A 347 49.36 14.44 17.20
N GLY A 348 48.91 14.09 15.99
CA GLY A 348 49.77 13.78 14.84
C GLY A 348 50.24 12.33 14.75
N GLU A 349 49.85 11.47 15.71
CA GLU A 349 50.20 10.04 15.74
C GLU A 349 49.37 9.24 14.75
N TYR A 350 49.98 8.30 14.01
CA TYR A 350 49.24 7.46 13.07
C TYR A 350 48.39 6.41 13.81
N ARG A 351 47.12 6.30 13.42
CA ARG A 351 46.24 5.18 13.77
C ARG A 351 46.75 3.94 13.06
N ASN A 352 46.97 2.84 13.78
CA ASN A 352 47.21 1.54 13.17
C ASN A 352 45.87 0.84 12.91
N ILE A 353 45.40 0.84 11.66
CA ILE A 353 44.15 0.20 11.25
C ILE A 353 44.51 -1.03 10.44
N THR A 354 44.05 -2.19 10.90
CA THR A 354 44.29 -3.48 10.25
C THR A 354 43.01 -4.04 9.66
N GLU A 355 43.16 -5.08 8.86
CA GLU A 355 42.06 -5.91 8.36
C GLU A 355 41.09 -6.35 9.48
N GLN A 356 41.63 -6.82 10.60
CA GLN A 356 40.82 -7.28 11.74
C GLN A 356 39.99 -6.14 12.33
N ASN A 357 40.48 -4.90 12.29
CA ASN A 357 39.67 -3.75 12.72
C ASN A 357 38.49 -3.50 11.79
N VAL A 358 38.64 -3.72 10.48
CA VAL A 358 37.55 -3.61 9.50
C VAL A 358 36.51 -4.69 9.75
N ILE A 359 36.92 -5.96 9.89
CA ILE A 359 36.00 -7.09 10.14
C ILE A 359 35.25 -6.91 11.47
N ALA A 360 35.96 -6.48 12.52
CA ALA A 360 35.34 -6.18 13.82
C ALA A 360 34.30 -5.06 13.69
N LEU A 361 34.62 -3.98 12.95
CA LEU A 361 33.68 -2.89 12.73
C LEU A 361 32.44 -3.36 11.95
N ILE A 362 32.61 -4.15 10.88
CA ILE A 362 31.48 -4.73 10.13
C ILE A 362 30.56 -5.50 11.08
N SER A 363 31.13 -6.37 11.90
CA SER A 363 30.37 -7.18 12.86
C SER A 363 29.59 -6.31 13.86
N SER A 364 30.25 -5.29 14.43
CA SER A 364 29.60 -4.36 15.37
C SER A 364 28.49 -3.54 14.72
N VAL A 365 28.71 -3.02 13.51
CA VAL A 365 27.72 -2.20 12.79
C VAL A 365 26.53 -3.03 12.34
N VAL A 366 26.76 -4.24 11.80
CA VAL A 366 25.69 -5.17 11.42
C VAL A 366 24.82 -5.48 12.62
N SER A 367 25.39 -5.96 13.73
CA SER A 367 24.61 -6.31 14.92
C SER A 367 23.85 -5.11 15.51
N PHE A 368 24.43 -3.91 15.41
CA PHE A 368 23.79 -2.68 15.85
C PHE A 368 22.59 -2.31 14.99
N LEU A 369 22.76 -2.32 13.65
CA LEU A 369 21.68 -1.96 12.72
C LEU A 369 20.59 -3.01 12.65
N GLU A 370 20.87 -4.29 12.87
CA GLU A 370 19.83 -5.33 12.95
C GLU A 370 18.76 -5.00 14.00
N LYS A 371 19.19 -4.57 15.19
CA LYS A 371 18.28 -4.21 16.30
C LYS A 371 17.48 -2.94 16.01
N ILE A 372 18.04 -2.02 15.24
CA ILE A 372 17.34 -0.80 14.79
C ILE A 372 16.33 -1.18 13.70
N ASP A 373 16.75 -2.00 12.74
CA ASP A 373 15.94 -2.45 11.62
C ASP A 373 14.72 -3.25 12.08
N ASP A 374 14.89 -4.12 13.08
CA ASP A 374 13.78 -4.86 13.67
C ASP A 374 12.72 -3.93 14.28
N GLN A 375 13.14 -2.85 14.95
CA GLN A 375 12.20 -1.85 15.46
C GLN A 375 11.51 -1.08 14.33
N ILE A 376 12.27 -0.64 13.31
CA ILE A 376 11.71 0.05 12.15
C ILE A 376 10.69 -0.82 11.43
N ARG A 377 11.04 -2.07 11.13
CA ARG A 377 10.17 -3.04 10.48
C ARG A 377 8.88 -3.26 11.27
N ASN A 378 8.98 -3.45 12.58
CA ASN A 378 7.79 -3.61 13.44
C ASN A 378 6.90 -2.36 13.46
N ASN A 379 7.47 -1.18 13.26
CA ASN A 379 6.73 0.09 13.23
C ASN A 379 6.09 0.41 11.87
N LEU A 380 6.50 -0.26 10.76
CA LEU A 380 6.08 0.08 9.39
C LEU A 380 4.56 0.18 9.20
N LEU A 381 3.80 -0.80 9.68
CA LEU A 381 2.34 -0.80 9.50
C LEU A 381 1.63 0.27 10.34
N PHE A 382 2.20 0.66 11.48
CA PHE A 382 1.68 1.79 12.26
C PHE A 382 1.89 3.11 11.51
N TYR A 383 2.99 3.21 10.77
CA TYR A 383 3.25 4.40 9.97
C TYR A 383 2.28 4.58 8.79
N GLU A 384 1.61 3.52 8.32
CA GLU A 384 0.63 3.68 7.24
C GLU A 384 -0.76 4.09 7.72
N ASN A 385 -1.13 3.72 8.95
CA ASN A 385 -2.47 3.97 9.49
C ASN A 385 -2.69 5.45 9.83
N ASP A 386 -1.62 6.19 10.16
CA ASP A 386 -1.70 7.63 10.46
C ASP A 386 -1.92 8.52 9.22
N ASN A 387 -1.80 7.97 8.00
CA ASN A 387 -2.13 8.70 6.77
C ASN A 387 -3.65 8.71 6.48
N GLU A 388 -4.45 7.92 7.22
CA GLU A 388 -5.92 7.87 7.09
C GLU A 388 -6.68 8.78 8.08
N SER A 389 -5.99 9.66 8.81
CA SER A 389 -6.69 10.78 9.45
C SER A 389 -6.96 11.88 8.40
N ASP A 390 -7.98 11.67 7.57
CA ASP A 390 -8.80 12.76 6.99
C ASP A 390 -8.03 13.91 6.28
N TRP A 391 -6.87 13.61 5.68
CA TRP A 391 -6.05 14.60 4.98
C TRP A 391 -5.78 14.16 3.54
N SER A 392 -6.85 14.11 2.75
CA SER A 392 -6.75 14.20 1.30
C SER A 392 -6.12 15.55 0.91
N PRO A 393 -5.18 15.61 -0.05
CA PRO A 393 -4.53 16.85 -0.45
C PRO A 393 -5.42 17.67 -1.40
N ASN A 394 -6.43 18.40 -0.88
CA ASN A 394 -6.87 19.74 -1.36
C ASN A 394 -8.14 20.26 -0.63
N PRO A 395 -8.37 21.59 -0.51
CA PRO A 395 -7.61 22.62 0.20
C PRO A 395 -8.51 23.26 1.26
N ARG A 396 -8.63 22.67 2.46
CA ARG A 396 -9.20 23.40 3.60
C ARG A 396 -8.50 22.96 4.87
N PHE A 397 -7.56 23.80 5.31
CA PHE A 397 -7.25 23.92 6.71
C PHE A 397 -8.57 24.03 7.49
N GLN A 398 -8.99 22.96 8.15
CA GLN A 398 -9.86 23.09 9.31
C GLN A 398 -8.95 23.23 10.52
N ILE A 399 -8.57 24.48 10.79
CA ILE A 399 -8.14 24.89 12.12
C ILE A 399 -9.38 24.75 13.00
N ILE A 400 -9.42 23.72 13.84
CA ILE A 400 -10.35 23.66 14.97
C ILE A 400 -9.91 24.77 15.92
N VAL A 401 -10.60 25.90 15.86
CA VAL A 401 -10.56 26.92 16.91
C VAL A 401 -11.57 26.47 17.96
N MET A 402 -11.09 26.17 19.17
CA MET A 402 -11.96 26.07 20.36
C MET A 402 -12.61 27.41 20.66
#